data_AF-A0A0D0AWB4-F1
#
_entry.id   AF-A0A0D0AWB4-F1
#
_cell.length_a   1.000
_cell.length_b   1.000
_cell.length_c   1.000
_cell.angle_alpha   90.00
_cell.angle_beta   90.00
_cell.angle_gamma   90.00
#
_symmetry.space_group_name_H-M   'P 1'
#
loop_
_entity.id
_entity.type
_entity.pdbx_description
1 polymer ?
#
loop_
_entity_poly.entity_id
_entity_poly.type
_entity_poly.pdbx_seq_one_letter_code
_entity_poly.pdbx_strand_id
1 'polypeptide(L)'
;MTPEEQQEIVSLATAIYDNIISFTIVALTGYGVSALGILIATHIMITKSWTRPRTTLLACLIMTFIALTWTIADNVTLPLEQDRIWIIQIEPVEELSNAILPLLYMESWSLTIAGILSDFIVVWRALVLFRQEKFWKLVLVLLMIANIGVNVSDVVLDNADITKQESNTHTILDWLSLVVSLVVNMFATGLIAWKAC
;
A
#
# COMPACT_ATOMS: atom_id res chain seq x y z
N MET A 1 21.55 -32.80 20.08
CA MET A 1 21.33 -31.62 19.24
C MET A 1 22.49 -31.53 18.27
N THR A 2 22.23 -31.72 16.98
CA THR A 2 23.25 -31.59 15.96
C THR A 2 23.41 -30.10 15.57
N PRO A 3 24.55 -29.69 14.97
CA PRO A 3 24.73 -28.33 14.48
C PRO A 3 23.63 -27.89 13.50
N GLU A 4 23.11 -28.82 12.68
CA GLU A 4 22.05 -28.58 11.71
C GLU A 4 20.72 -28.26 12.41
N GLU A 5 20.32 -29.06 13.41
CA GLU A 5 19.11 -28.80 14.22
C GLU A 5 19.19 -27.44 14.93
N GLN A 6 20.38 -27.04 15.38
CA GLN A 6 20.58 -25.75 16.03
C GLN A 6 20.45 -24.58 15.04
N GLN A 7 20.94 -24.74 13.81
CA GLN A 7 20.82 -23.73 12.77
C GLN A 7 19.36 -23.53 12.33
N GLU A 8 18.60 -24.63 12.19
CA GLU A 8 17.18 -24.56 11.86
C GLU A 8 16.38 -23.81 12.94
N ILE A 9 16.58 -24.13 14.21
CA ILE A 9 15.89 -23.45 15.32
C ILE A 9 16.24 -21.96 15.36
N VAL A 10 17.50 -21.59 15.15
CA VAL A 10 17.90 -20.17 15.12
C VAL A 10 17.24 -19.45 13.94
N SER A 11 17.21 -20.06 12.76
CA SER A 11 16.55 -19.47 11.59
C SER A 11 15.04 -19.29 11.79
N LEU A 12 14.37 -20.28 12.36
CA LEU A 12 12.94 -20.21 12.69
C LEU A 12 12.66 -19.12 13.73
N ALA A 13 13.44 -19.09 14.81
CA ALA A 13 13.30 -18.08 15.85
C ALA A 13 13.51 -16.67 15.30
N THR A 14 14.46 -16.48 14.38
CA THR A 14 14.70 -15.20 13.71
C THR A 14 13.53 -14.82 12.81
N ALA A 15 13.01 -15.74 12.00
CA ALA A 15 11.86 -15.48 11.14
C ALA A 15 10.61 -15.08 11.93
N ILE A 16 10.30 -15.81 13.01
CA ILE A 16 9.17 -15.47 13.90
C ILE A 16 9.38 -14.10 14.55
N TYR A 17 10.59 -13.81 15.02
CA TYR A 17 10.92 -12.52 15.64
C TYR A 17 10.75 -11.36 14.66
N ASP A 18 11.27 -11.49 13.45
CA ASP A 18 11.15 -10.49 12.39
C ASP A 18 9.69 -10.31 11.96
N ASN A 19 8.93 -11.40 11.88
CA ASN A 19 7.51 -11.38 11.54
C ASN A 19 6.70 -10.60 12.59
N ILE A 20 6.91 -10.91 13.87
CA ILE A 20 6.23 -10.25 14.99
C ILE A 20 6.57 -8.75 15.02
N ILE A 21 7.85 -8.40 14.92
CA ILE A 21 8.25 -6.99 15.02
C ILE A 21 7.77 -6.20 13.82
N SER A 22 8.08 -6.66 12.61
CA SER A 22 7.82 -5.91 11.39
C SER A 22 6.32 -5.85 11.09
N PHE A 23 5.63 -6.98 11.10
CA PHE A 23 4.23 -7.02 10.69
C PHE A 23 3.25 -6.77 11.83
N THR A 24 3.56 -7.19 13.06
CA THR A 24 2.62 -6.97 14.18
C THR A 24 2.86 -5.62 14.85
N ILE A 25 4.09 -5.32 15.27
CA ILE A 25 4.33 -4.12 16.06
C ILE A 25 4.37 -2.87 15.17
N VAL A 26 5.23 -2.86 14.14
CA VAL A 26 5.42 -1.67 13.31
C VAL A 26 4.17 -1.38 12.47
N ALA A 27 3.62 -2.38 11.77
CA ALA A 27 2.47 -2.16 10.90
C ALA A 27 1.22 -1.76 11.70
N LEU A 28 0.90 -2.42 12.81
CA LEU A 28 -0.27 -2.09 13.63
C LEU A 28 -0.14 -0.71 14.28
N THR A 29 1.07 -0.33 14.72
CA THR A 29 1.33 1.02 15.24
C THR A 29 1.15 2.06 14.14
N GLY A 30 1.74 1.84 12.96
CA GLY A 30 1.59 2.73 11.80
C GLY A 30 0.14 2.88 11.34
N TYR A 31 -0.62 1.77 11.36
CA TYR A 31 -2.06 1.78 11.11
C TYR A 31 -2.81 2.59 12.15
N GLY A 32 -2.54 2.38 13.44
CA GLY A 32 -3.20 3.14 14.51
C GLY A 32 -3.02 4.65 14.35
N VAL A 33 -1.80 5.10 14.03
CA VAL A 33 -1.50 6.51 13.75
C VAL A 33 -2.28 7.00 12.52
N SER A 34 -2.28 6.21 11.45
CA SER A 34 -2.96 6.57 10.19
C SER A 34 -4.48 6.63 10.36
N ALA A 35 -5.08 5.64 11.03
CA ALA A 35 -6.49 5.57 11.35
C ALA A 35 -6.92 6.77 12.21
N LEU A 36 -6.14 7.10 13.25
CA LEU A 36 -6.39 8.26 14.08
C LEU A 36 -6.35 9.56 13.26
N GLY A 37 -5.36 9.71 12.37
CA GLY A 37 -5.28 10.84 11.44
C GLY A 37 -6.52 10.96 10.54
N ILE A 38 -6.98 9.84 9.97
CA ILE A 38 -8.18 9.79 9.11
C ILE A 38 -9.45 10.14 9.90
N LEU A 39 -9.59 9.65 11.13
CA LEU A 39 -10.73 9.95 11.99
C LEU A 39 -10.79 11.44 12.34
N ILE A 40 -9.66 12.03 12.71
CA ILE A 40 -9.55 13.47 12.97
C ILE A 40 -9.92 14.27 11.72
N ALA A 41 -9.37 13.91 10.56
CA ALA A 41 -9.67 14.58 9.29
C ALA A 41 -11.16 14.49 8.95
N THR A 42 -11.76 13.30 9.11
CA THR A 42 -13.19 13.04 8.87
C THR A 42 -14.07 13.88 9.80
N HIS A 43 -13.74 13.93 11.09
CA HIS A 43 -14.47 14.74 12.08
C HIS A 43 -14.43 16.23 11.72
N ILE A 44 -13.26 16.76 11.32
CA ILE A 44 -13.12 18.16 10.89
C ILE A 44 -13.96 18.44 9.62
N MET A 45 -14.12 17.47 8.74
CA MET A 45 -14.91 17.64 7.51
C MET A 45 -16.41 17.60 7.75
N ILE A 46 -16.88 16.72 8.63
CA ILE A 46 -18.31 16.57 8.97
C ILE A 46 -18.84 17.81 9.73
N THR A 47 -17.99 18.46 10.52
CA THR A 47 -18.38 19.64 11.32
C THR A 47 -18.54 20.94 10.51
N LYS A 48 -18.20 20.96 9.21
CA LYS A 48 -18.39 22.11 8.32
C LYS A 48 -19.44 21.85 7.24
N SER A 49 -19.93 22.92 6.61
CA SER A 49 -20.93 22.87 5.55
C SER A 49 -20.57 21.93 4.38
N TRP A 50 -21.55 21.18 3.89
CA TRP A 50 -21.33 20.20 2.82
C TRP A 50 -21.04 20.89 1.49
N THR A 51 -19.92 20.55 0.85
CA THR A 51 -19.56 21.06 -0.48
C THR A 51 -19.09 19.91 -1.35
N ARG A 52 -19.36 19.96 -2.67
CA ARG A 52 -18.92 18.93 -3.63
C ARG A 52 -17.45 18.48 -3.46
N PRO A 53 -16.45 19.37 -3.32
CA PRO A 53 -15.07 18.94 -3.12
C PRO A 53 -14.82 18.21 -1.80
N ARG A 54 -15.60 18.50 -0.74
CA ARG A 54 -15.51 17.76 0.53
C ARG A 54 -16.06 16.35 0.40
N THR A 55 -17.11 16.15 -0.38
CA THR A 55 -17.67 14.81 -0.62
C THR A 55 -16.66 13.90 -1.31
N THR A 56 -15.96 14.40 -2.35
CA THR A 56 -14.91 13.65 -3.03
C THR A 56 -13.77 13.29 -2.09
N LEU A 57 -13.33 14.24 -1.26
CA LEU A 57 -12.23 13.99 -0.32
C LEU A 57 -12.63 13.03 0.80
N LEU A 58 -13.87 13.12 1.30
CA LEU A 58 -14.39 12.17 2.29
C LEU A 58 -14.49 10.75 1.71
N ALA A 59 -14.98 10.61 0.48
CA ALA A 59 -15.01 9.31 -0.20
C ALA A 59 -13.60 8.73 -0.36
N CYS A 60 -12.62 9.57 -0.72
CA CYS A 60 -11.23 9.13 -0.83
C CYS A 60 -10.64 8.70 0.52
N LEU A 61 -10.90 9.44 1.60
CA LEU A 61 -10.48 9.07 2.95
C LEU A 61 -11.10 7.75 3.42
N ILE A 62 -12.39 7.52 3.14
CA ILE A 62 -13.07 6.26 3.47
C ILE A 62 -12.46 5.11 2.68
N MET A 63 -12.25 5.27 1.38
CA MET A 63 -11.61 4.25 0.55
C MET A 63 -10.18 3.95 1.02
N THR A 64 -9.43 4.97 1.40
CA THR A 64 -8.07 4.82 1.96
C THR A 64 -8.12 4.06 3.29
N PHE A 65 -9.09 4.38 4.16
CA PHE A 65 -9.27 3.66 5.42
C PHE A 65 -9.61 2.18 5.21
N ILE A 66 -10.50 1.88 4.24
CA ILE A 66 -10.85 0.50 3.88
C ILE A 66 -9.61 -0.23 3.35
N ALA A 67 -8.86 0.39 2.43
CA ALA A 67 -7.64 -0.20 1.86
C ALA A 67 -6.58 -0.46 2.94
N LEU A 68 -6.33 0.50 3.83
CA LEU A 68 -5.38 0.31 4.95
C LEU A 68 -5.82 -0.79 5.91
N THR A 69 -7.12 -0.88 6.19
CA THR A 69 -7.67 -1.93 7.06
C THR A 69 -7.51 -3.30 6.42
N TRP A 70 -7.73 -3.38 5.11
CA TRP A 70 -7.45 -4.58 4.31
C TRP A 70 -5.96 -4.96 4.40
N THR A 71 -5.06 -4.02 4.11
CA THR A 71 -3.61 -4.26 4.14
C THR A 71 -3.15 -4.81 5.49
N ILE A 72 -3.67 -4.30 6.60
CA ILE A 72 -3.33 -4.81 7.94
C ILE A 72 -3.91 -6.20 8.20
N ALA A 73 -5.13 -6.47 7.72
CA ALA A 73 -5.70 -7.81 7.83
C ALA A 73 -4.81 -8.84 7.13
N ASP A 74 -4.33 -8.53 5.92
CA ASP A 74 -3.43 -9.42 5.17
C ASP A 74 -2.07 -9.55 5.86
N ASN A 75 -1.44 -8.43 6.24
CA ASN A 75 -0.14 -8.41 6.92
C ASN A 75 -0.13 -9.14 8.27
N VAL A 76 -1.28 -9.27 8.96
CA VAL A 76 -1.38 -10.02 10.20
C VAL A 76 -1.73 -11.49 9.93
N THR A 77 -2.63 -11.76 8.99
CA THR A 77 -3.11 -13.12 8.73
C THR A 77 -2.06 -13.98 8.03
N LEU A 78 -1.32 -13.42 7.07
CA LEU A 78 -0.32 -14.14 6.29
C LEU A 78 0.84 -14.70 7.15
N PRO A 79 1.53 -13.89 7.97
CA PRO A 79 2.61 -14.41 8.82
C PRO A 79 2.12 -15.40 9.87
N LEU A 80 0.90 -15.22 10.40
CA LEU A 80 0.33 -16.14 11.39
C LEU A 80 0.02 -17.51 10.79
N GLU A 81 -0.55 -17.56 9.58
CA GLU A 81 -0.75 -18.84 8.89
C GLU A 81 0.59 -19.46 8.48
N GLN A 82 1.54 -18.65 8.01
CA GLN A 82 2.87 -19.15 7.65
C GLN A 82 3.63 -19.73 8.86
N ASP A 83 3.65 -19.02 9.99
CA ASP A 83 4.26 -19.50 11.24
C ASP A 83 3.56 -20.76 11.74
N ARG A 84 2.22 -20.82 11.67
CA ARG A 84 1.42 -22.01 12.01
C ARG A 84 1.83 -23.22 11.17
N ILE A 85 2.06 -23.02 9.87
CA ILE A 85 2.45 -24.07 8.93
C ILE A 85 3.84 -24.62 9.25
N TRP A 86 4.80 -23.71 9.46
CA TRP A 86 6.17 -24.08 9.81
C TRP A 86 6.23 -24.87 11.13
N ILE A 87 5.36 -24.55 12.08
CA ILE A 87 5.25 -25.26 13.36
C ILE A 87 4.54 -26.61 13.22
N ILE A 88 3.53 -26.73 12.34
CA ILE A 88 2.67 -27.92 12.29
C ILE A 88 3.23 -29.04 11.41
N GLN A 89 4.05 -28.78 10.38
CA GLN A 89 4.80 -29.82 9.59
C GLN A 89 4.00 -31.05 9.08
N ILE A 90 2.66 -31.07 9.14
CA ILE A 90 1.83 -32.29 8.99
C ILE A 90 0.99 -32.32 7.70
N GLU A 91 0.83 -31.21 6.98
CA GLU A 91 0.01 -31.17 5.74
C GLU A 91 0.87 -31.18 4.46
N PRO A 92 0.36 -31.77 3.36
CA PRO A 92 1.06 -31.78 2.08
C PRO A 92 1.25 -30.35 1.56
N VAL A 93 2.51 -29.99 1.31
CA VAL A 93 3.00 -28.66 0.88
C VAL A 93 2.19 -28.07 -0.29
N GLU A 94 1.59 -28.92 -1.14
CA GLU A 94 0.90 -28.55 -2.37
C GLU A 94 -0.54 -28.03 -2.16
N GLU A 95 -1.33 -28.61 -1.25
CA GLU A 95 -2.69 -28.10 -0.93
C GLU A 95 -2.63 -26.74 -0.24
N LEU A 96 -1.56 -26.52 0.51
CA LEU A 96 -1.33 -25.35 1.33
C LEU A 96 -0.82 -24.16 0.52
N SER A 97 0.05 -24.41 -0.47
CA SER A 97 0.43 -23.40 -1.46
C SER A 97 -0.80 -22.81 -2.14
N ASN A 98 -1.82 -23.63 -2.42
CA ASN A 98 -3.07 -23.17 -3.05
C ASN A 98 -3.96 -22.34 -2.10
N ALA A 99 -3.83 -22.52 -0.79
CA ALA A 99 -4.58 -21.75 0.21
C ALA A 99 -3.97 -20.37 0.48
N ILE A 100 -2.63 -20.24 0.41
CA ILE A 100 -1.92 -18.97 0.65
C ILE A 100 -1.88 -18.10 -0.61
N LEU A 101 -1.86 -18.70 -1.81
CA LEU A 101 -1.76 -17.97 -3.08
C LEU A 101 -2.76 -16.81 -3.21
N PRO A 102 -4.07 -16.98 -2.89
CA PRO A 102 -5.03 -15.89 -2.97
C PRO A 102 -4.73 -14.73 -2.02
N LEU A 103 -4.19 -15.00 -0.83
CA LEU A 103 -3.81 -13.95 0.12
C LEU A 103 -2.60 -13.16 -0.39
N LEU A 104 -1.59 -13.83 -0.96
CA LEU A 104 -0.44 -13.16 -1.59
C LEU A 104 -0.87 -12.26 -2.75
N TYR A 105 -1.83 -12.72 -3.56
CA TYR A 105 -2.44 -11.89 -4.60
C TYR A 105 -3.14 -10.65 -4.02
N MET A 106 -3.87 -10.80 -2.92
CA MET A 106 -4.65 -9.70 -2.34
C MET A 106 -3.78 -8.63 -1.66
N GLU A 107 -2.65 -9.02 -1.08
CA GLU A 107 -1.75 -8.12 -0.36
C GLU A 107 -1.25 -6.98 -1.24
N SER A 108 -0.73 -7.30 -2.44
CA SER A 108 -0.13 -6.34 -3.38
C SER A 108 -1.15 -5.31 -3.90
N TRP A 109 -2.39 -5.72 -4.15
CA TRP A 109 -3.46 -4.81 -4.58
C TRP A 109 -3.85 -3.82 -3.50
N SER A 110 -3.91 -4.26 -2.24
CA SER A 110 -4.34 -3.42 -1.13
C SER A 110 -3.41 -2.20 -0.94
N LEU A 111 -2.10 -2.44 -0.96
CA LEU A 111 -1.07 -1.43 -0.79
C LEU A 111 -1.08 -0.43 -1.96
N THR A 112 -1.21 -0.94 -3.18
CA THR A 112 -1.22 -0.13 -4.40
C THR A 112 -2.45 0.75 -4.51
N ILE A 113 -3.63 0.24 -4.15
CA ILE A 113 -4.86 1.05 -4.10
C ILE A 113 -4.71 2.17 -3.06
N ALA A 114 -4.17 1.86 -1.87
CA ALA A 114 -3.93 2.86 -0.84
C ALA A 114 -2.94 3.95 -1.30
N GLY A 115 -1.85 3.56 -1.95
CA GLY A 115 -0.85 4.47 -2.53
C GLY A 115 -1.44 5.41 -3.59
N ILE A 116 -2.14 4.85 -4.58
CA ILE A 116 -2.81 5.63 -5.64
C ILE A 116 -3.82 6.61 -5.05
N LEU A 117 -4.61 6.20 -4.05
CA LEU A 117 -5.58 7.09 -3.40
C LEU A 117 -4.89 8.23 -2.65
N SER A 118 -3.78 7.95 -1.96
CA SER A 118 -2.97 8.96 -1.29
C SER A 118 -2.47 10.02 -2.28
N ASP A 119 -1.88 9.59 -3.39
CA ASP A 119 -1.38 10.49 -4.44
C ASP A 119 -2.51 11.30 -5.07
N PHE A 120 -3.66 10.65 -5.28
CA PHE A 120 -4.85 11.31 -5.80
C PHE A 120 -5.31 12.45 -4.88
N ILE A 121 -5.24 12.30 -3.56
CA ILE A 121 -5.60 13.38 -2.62
C ILE A 121 -4.70 14.60 -2.84
N VAL A 122 -3.39 14.39 -2.99
CA VAL A 122 -2.42 15.48 -3.19
C VAL A 122 -2.66 16.17 -4.53
N VAL A 123 -2.79 15.40 -5.61
CA VAL A 123 -3.07 15.92 -6.96
C VAL A 123 -4.41 16.64 -7.00
N TRP A 124 -5.44 16.09 -6.36
CA TRP A 124 -6.77 16.70 -6.26
C TRP A 124 -6.71 18.07 -5.61
N ARG A 125 -5.93 18.24 -4.52
CA ARG A 125 -5.74 19.55 -3.88
C ARG A 125 -5.13 20.56 -4.84
N ALA A 126 -4.12 20.16 -5.62
CA ALA A 126 -3.53 21.02 -6.64
C ALA A 126 -4.56 21.35 -7.75
N LEU A 127 -5.35 20.37 -8.21
CA LEU A 127 -6.38 20.57 -9.23
C LEU A 127 -7.46 21.58 -8.79
N VAL A 128 -7.87 21.54 -7.52
CA VAL A 128 -8.85 22.50 -6.97
C VAL A 128 -8.28 23.92 -6.96
N LEU A 129 -6.98 24.08 -6.72
CA LEU A 129 -6.31 25.38 -6.67
C LEU A 129 -6.15 26.00 -8.07
N PHE A 130 -5.81 25.19 -9.08
CA PHE A 130 -5.58 25.63 -10.46
C PHE A 130 -6.84 25.57 -11.34
N ARG A 131 -8.02 25.82 -10.78
CA ARG A 131 -9.31 25.65 -11.48
C ARG A 131 -9.43 26.45 -12.78
N GLN A 132 -8.74 27.59 -12.88
CA GLN A 132 -8.79 28.49 -14.04
C GLN A 132 -7.71 28.18 -15.10
N GLU A 133 -6.59 27.56 -14.70
CA GLU A 133 -5.44 27.35 -15.58
C GLU A 133 -5.51 25.95 -16.21
N LYS A 134 -6.09 25.89 -17.42
CA LYS A 134 -6.32 24.63 -18.16
C LYS A 134 -5.04 23.81 -18.38
N PHE A 135 -3.90 24.48 -18.54
CA PHE A 135 -2.61 23.82 -18.77
C PHE A 135 -2.17 22.97 -17.57
N TRP A 136 -2.06 23.56 -16.37
CA TRP A 136 -1.67 22.81 -15.15
C TRP A 136 -2.66 21.71 -14.80
N LYS A 137 -3.95 21.95 -15.05
CA LYS A 137 -4.96 20.92 -14.89
C LYS A 137 -4.69 19.71 -15.78
N LEU A 138 -4.36 19.93 -17.06
CA LEU A 138 -4.05 18.86 -18.00
C LEU A 138 -2.79 18.10 -17.57
N VAL A 139 -1.73 18.81 -17.19
CA VAL A 139 -0.47 18.21 -16.72
C VAL A 139 -0.70 17.33 -15.50
N LEU A 140 -1.41 17.83 -14.48
CA LEU A 140 -1.71 17.07 -13.26
C LEU A 140 -2.55 15.81 -13.54
N VAL A 141 -3.52 15.89 -14.45
CA VAL A 141 -4.34 14.72 -14.84
C VAL A 141 -3.51 13.69 -15.59
N LEU A 142 -2.68 14.11 -16.56
CA LEU A 142 -1.81 13.20 -17.30
C LEU A 142 -0.81 12.49 -16.38
N LEU A 143 -0.27 13.25 -15.43
CA LEU A 143 0.71 12.74 -14.48
C LEU A 143 0.08 11.76 -13.49
N MET A 144 -1.17 11.98 -13.07
CA MET A 144 -1.94 11.00 -12.30
C MET A 144 -2.28 9.74 -13.09
N ILE A 145 -2.64 9.88 -14.37
CA ILE A 145 -2.91 8.71 -15.25
C ILE A 145 -1.65 7.86 -15.40
N ALA A 146 -0.49 8.50 -15.61
CA ALA A 146 0.79 7.80 -15.68
C ALA A 146 1.11 7.08 -14.35
N ASN A 147 0.90 7.75 -13.22
CA ASN A 147 1.10 7.15 -11.90
C ASN A 147 0.24 5.90 -11.68
N ILE A 148 -1.06 5.97 -12.03
CA ILE A 148 -1.97 4.82 -11.97
C ILE A 148 -1.47 3.70 -12.87
N GLY A 149 -1.09 4.02 -14.11
CA GLY A 149 -0.61 3.03 -15.08
C GLY A 149 0.64 2.29 -14.60
N VAL A 150 1.62 3.01 -14.05
CA VAL A 150 2.86 2.42 -13.50
C VAL A 150 2.54 1.52 -12.31
N ASN A 151 1.81 2.02 -11.31
CA ASN A 151 1.45 1.26 -10.11
C ASN A 151 0.60 0.00 -10.43
N VAL A 152 -0.34 0.09 -11.38
CA VAL A 152 -1.11 -1.08 -11.82
C VAL A 152 -0.25 -2.08 -12.59
N SER A 153 0.67 -1.61 -13.43
CA SER A 153 1.56 -2.50 -14.17
C SER A 153 2.50 -3.27 -13.23
N ASP A 154 2.98 -2.60 -12.19
CA ASP A 154 3.82 -3.16 -11.12
C ASP A 154 3.12 -4.37 -10.46
N VAL A 155 1.93 -4.14 -9.89
CA VAL A 155 1.15 -5.19 -9.23
C VAL A 155 0.76 -6.33 -10.18
N VAL A 156 0.44 -6.02 -11.44
CA VAL A 156 0.09 -7.07 -12.41
C VAL A 156 1.30 -7.95 -12.73
N LEU A 157 2.50 -7.38 -12.80
CA LEU A 157 3.73 -8.13 -13.03
C LEU A 157 4.12 -8.94 -11.79
N ASP A 158 4.04 -8.37 -10.60
CA ASP A 158 4.27 -9.09 -9.35
C ASP A 158 3.39 -10.34 -9.24
N ASN A 159 2.12 -10.16 -9.58
CA ASN A 159 1.13 -11.22 -9.59
C ASN A 159 1.39 -12.30 -10.67
N ALA A 160 1.94 -11.91 -11.83
CA ALA A 160 2.31 -12.85 -12.88
C ALA A 160 3.54 -13.69 -12.48
N ASP A 161 4.46 -13.10 -11.72
CA ASP A 161 5.70 -13.74 -11.28
C ASP A 161 5.50 -14.61 -10.02
N ILE A 162 4.50 -14.32 -9.18
CA ILE A 162 4.01 -15.30 -8.17
C ILE A 162 3.65 -16.64 -8.84
N THR A 163 3.19 -16.64 -10.11
CA THR A 163 2.94 -17.86 -10.89
C THR A 163 4.19 -18.40 -11.61
N LYS A 164 5.20 -17.56 -11.85
CA LYS A 164 6.38 -17.87 -12.65
C LYS A 164 7.61 -17.41 -11.87
N GLN A 165 8.22 -18.35 -11.15
CA GLN A 165 9.42 -18.18 -10.33
C GLN A 165 10.64 -17.63 -11.14
N GLU A 166 10.61 -16.36 -11.55
CA GLU A 166 11.65 -15.67 -12.34
C GLU A 166 11.97 -14.31 -11.69
N SER A 167 13.20 -14.18 -11.17
CA SER A 167 13.49 -13.34 -9.99
C SER A 167 14.17 -11.99 -10.24
N ASN A 168 14.11 -11.40 -11.45
CA ASN A 168 14.93 -10.21 -11.76
C ASN A 168 14.18 -8.97 -12.30
N THR A 169 12.91 -9.07 -12.68
CA THR A 169 12.18 -7.93 -13.28
C THR A 169 11.55 -7.01 -12.23
N HIS A 170 11.25 -7.53 -11.04
CA HIS A 170 10.59 -6.84 -9.92
C HIS A 170 11.27 -5.54 -9.50
N THR A 171 12.58 -5.58 -9.26
CA THR A 171 13.28 -4.47 -8.58
C THR A 171 13.24 -3.15 -9.35
N ILE A 172 13.10 -3.19 -10.68
CA ILE A 172 13.08 -1.97 -11.51
C ILE A 172 11.71 -1.31 -11.46
N LEU A 173 10.62 -2.09 -11.55
CA LEU A 173 9.27 -1.56 -11.54
C LEU A 173 8.84 -1.11 -10.13
N ASP A 174 9.21 -1.87 -9.09
CA ASP A 174 9.02 -1.49 -7.68
C ASP A 174 9.63 -0.11 -7.39
N TRP A 175 10.86 0.09 -7.88
CA TRP A 175 11.54 1.36 -7.69
C TRP A 175 10.92 2.47 -8.55
N LEU A 176 10.49 2.14 -9.76
CA LEU A 176 9.86 3.09 -10.66
C LEU A 176 8.50 3.56 -10.13
N SER A 177 7.66 2.67 -9.59
CA SER A 177 6.35 3.01 -9.02
C SER A 177 6.51 3.97 -7.84
N LEU A 178 7.47 3.70 -6.94
CA LEU A 178 7.85 4.59 -5.84
C LEU A 178 8.34 5.96 -6.33
N VAL A 179 9.25 5.98 -7.30
CA VAL A 179 9.81 7.24 -7.83
C VAL A 179 8.75 8.07 -8.55
N VAL A 180 7.89 7.44 -9.35
CA VAL A 180 6.82 8.13 -10.08
C VAL A 180 5.83 8.73 -9.08
N SER A 181 5.38 7.97 -8.08
CA SER A 181 4.52 8.47 -6.99
C SER A 181 5.15 9.66 -6.26
N LEU A 182 6.45 9.57 -5.93
CA LEU A 182 7.19 10.65 -5.29
C LEU A 182 7.23 11.91 -6.16
N VAL A 183 7.53 11.77 -7.45
CA VAL A 183 7.57 12.89 -8.41
C VAL A 183 6.19 13.53 -8.53
N VAL A 184 5.12 12.74 -8.57
CA VAL A 184 3.73 13.23 -8.59
C VAL A 184 3.43 14.10 -7.39
N ASN A 185 3.75 13.60 -6.19
CA ASN A 185 3.49 14.31 -4.95
C ASN A 185 4.36 15.55 -4.80
N MET A 186 5.64 15.48 -5.13
CA MET A 186 6.54 16.63 -5.11
C MET A 186 6.08 17.71 -6.08
N PHE A 187 5.68 17.34 -7.29
CA PHE A 187 5.23 18.28 -8.31
C PHE A 187 3.91 18.96 -7.91
N ALA A 188 2.93 18.18 -7.46
CA ALA A 188 1.65 18.71 -6.98
C ALA A 188 1.84 19.63 -5.76
N THR A 189 2.69 19.23 -4.81
CA THR A 189 3.02 20.04 -3.63
C THR A 189 3.77 21.32 -4.01
N GLY A 190 4.71 21.23 -4.94
CA GLY A 190 5.46 22.38 -5.46
C GLY A 190 4.55 23.39 -6.17
N LEU A 191 3.58 22.93 -6.95
CA LEU A 191 2.57 23.79 -7.57
C LEU A 191 1.67 24.48 -6.52
N ILE A 192 1.27 23.77 -5.47
CA ILE A 192 0.53 24.37 -4.35
C ILE A 192 1.36 25.46 -3.67
N ALA A 193 2.64 25.19 -3.40
CA ALA A 193 3.54 26.15 -2.78
C ALA A 193 3.76 27.39 -3.66
N TRP A 194 3.99 27.20 -4.96
CA TRP A 194 4.15 28.32 -5.89
C TRP A 194 2.90 29.21 -5.92
N LYS A 195 1.70 28.64 -6.00
CA LYS A 195 0.47 29.45 -6.04
C LYS A 195 0.17 30.19 -4.73
N ALA A 196 0.75 29.75 -3.62
CA ALA A 196 0.62 30.39 -2.32
C ALA A 196 1.62 31.55 -2.10
N CYS A 197 2.66 31.65 -2.92
CA CYS A 197 3.62 32.76 -2.96
C CYS A 197 3.19 33.83 -3.97
#